data_AF-A0AAV5YTZ6-F1
#
_entry.id   AF-A0AAV5YTZ6-F1
#
_cell.length_a   1.000
_cell.length_b   1.000
_cell.length_c   1.000
_cell.angle_alpha   90.00
_cell.angle_beta   90.00
_cell.angle_gamma   90.00
#
_symmetry.space_group_name_H-M   'P 1'
#
loop_
_entity.id
_entity.type
_entity.pdbx_description
1 polymer ?
#
loop_
_entity_poly.entity_id
_entity_poly.type
_entity_poly.pdbx_seq_one_letter_code
_entity_poly.pdbx_strand_id
1 'polypeptide(L)' 'TYPARTSHRRVSDEEKAAMGIGAGLVRVSVGLEDAGELQADLEAALA' A
#
# COMPACT_ATOMS: atom_id res chain seq x y z
N THR A 1 1.00 -4.06 -0.05
CA THR A 1 1.79 -4.10 -1.31
C THR A 1 2.19 -2.70 -1.72
N TYR A 2 3.35 -2.53 -2.36
CA TYR A 2 3.84 -1.25 -2.87
C TYR A 2 3.58 -1.13 -4.38
N PRO A 3 2.45 -0.52 -4.83
CA PRO A 3 1.98 -0.64 -6.21
C PRO A 3 2.97 -0.09 -7.23
N ALA A 4 3.68 0.99 -6.90
CA ALA A 4 4.68 1.62 -7.77
C ALA A 4 5.81 0.65 -8.19
N ARG A 5 6.12 -0.37 -7.37
CA ARG A 5 7.16 -1.37 -7.65
C ARG A 5 6.63 -2.78 -7.90
N THR A 6 5.36 -3.06 -7.66
CA THR A 6 4.76 -4.39 -7.86
C THR A 6 3.82 -4.42 -9.07
N SER A 7 2.52 -4.18 -8.85
CA SER A 7 1.46 -4.30 -9.86
C SER A 7 1.55 -3.23 -10.95
N HIS A 8 1.95 -2.01 -10.61
CA HIS A 8 2.03 -0.86 -11.53
C HIS A 8 3.48 -0.55 -11.94
N ARG A 9 4.42 -1.47 -11.73
CA ARG A 9 5.85 -1.24 -12.00
C ARG A 9 6.18 -0.89 -13.45
N ARG A 10 5.32 -1.28 -14.40
CA ARG A 10 5.50 -1.05 -15.84
C ARG A 10 4.86 0.26 -16.33
N VAL A 11 4.10 0.95 -15.49
CA VAL A 11 3.50 2.25 -15.79
C VAL A 11 4.59 3.32 -15.63
N SER A 12 4.59 4.34 -16.50
CA SER A 12 5.55 5.45 -16.36
C SER A 12 5.33 6.21 -15.04
N ASP A 13 6.33 6.94 -14.56
CA ASP A 13 6.20 7.67 -13.30
C ASP A 13 5.22 8.84 -13.40
N GLU A 14 5.10 9.45 -14.58
CA GLU A 14 4.11 10.50 -14.88
C GLU A 14 2.67 9.96 -14.81
N GLU A 15 2.41 8.81 -15.46
CA GLU A 15 1.09 8.17 -15.41
C GLU A 15 0.75 7.66 -14.00
N LYS A 16 1.74 7.09 -13.27
CA LYS A 16 1.55 6.71 -11.86
C LYS A 16 1.13 7.92 -11.02
N ALA A 17 1.79 9.06 -11.19
CA ALA A 17 1.45 10.29 -10.47
C ALA A 17 0.03 10.77 -10.81
N ALA A 18 -0.37 10.73 -12.09
CA ALA A 18 -1.73 11.05 -12.53
C ALA A 18 -2.79 10.11 -11.93
N MET A 19 -2.44 8.85 -11.67
CA MET A 19 -3.30 7.87 -10.99
C MET A 19 -3.29 7.98 -9.45
N GLY A 20 -2.52 8.92 -8.87
CA GLY A 20 -2.34 9.04 -7.43
C GLY A 20 -1.41 8.00 -6.80
N ILE A 21 -0.62 7.28 -7.61
CA ILE A 21 0.36 6.29 -7.15
C ILE A 21 1.69 6.99 -6.85
N GLY A 22 1.79 7.57 -5.65
CA GLY A 22 3.01 8.19 -5.14
C GLY A 22 3.95 7.23 -4.41
N ALA A 23 5.16 7.70 -4.08
CA ALA A 23 6.19 6.91 -3.38
C ALA A 23 5.76 6.42 -1.98
N GLY A 24 4.86 7.15 -1.30
CA GLY A 24 4.31 6.76 0.00
C GLY A 24 3.07 5.86 -0.07
N LEU A 25 2.57 5.52 -1.26
CA LEU A 25 1.34 4.73 -1.37
C LEU A 25 1.62 3.25 -1.07
N VAL A 26 1.07 2.77 0.04
CA VAL A 26 0.98 1.34 0.37
C VAL A 26 -0.48 0.91 0.26
N ARG A 27 -0.76 -0.12 -0.54
CA ARG A 27 -2.09 -0.72 -0.67
C ARG A 27 -2.18 -1.95 0.21
N VAL A 28 -3.09 -1.96 1.17
CA VAL A 28 -3.37 -3.11 2.05
C VAL A 28 -4.64 -3.80 1.58
N SER A 29 -4.64 -5.14 1.55
CA SER A 29 -5.85 -5.95 1.35
C SER A 29 -6.21 -6.49 2.72
N VAL A 30 -7.33 -6.04 3.28
CA VAL A 30 -7.81 -6.52 4.58
C VAL A 30 -8.44 -7.90 4.40
N GLY A 31 -8.07 -8.86 5.25
CA GLY A 31 -8.65 -10.19 5.27
C GLY A 31 -9.87 -10.29 6.18
N LEU A 32 -10.03 -11.44 6.85
CA LEU A 32 -11.11 -11.72 7.80
C LEU A 32 -10.59 -11.91 9.24
N GLU A 33 -9.41 -11.38 9.53
CA GLU A 33 -8.78 -11.41 10.85
C GLU A 33 -9.54 -10.54 11.87
N ASP A 34 -9.20 -10.68 13.15
CA ASP A 34 -9.68 -9.75 14.16
C ASP A 34 -9.18 -8.33 13.88
N ALA A 35 -10.08 -7.35 13.99
CA ALA A 35 -9.76 -5.97 13.65
C ALA A 35 -8.77 -5.33 14.66
N GLY A 36 -8.78 -5.76 15.92
CA GLY A 36 -7.88 -5.27 16.95
C GLY A 36 -6.46 -5.79 16.75
N GLU A 37 -6.30 -7.07 16.41
CA GLU A 37 -5.01 -7.66 16.06
C GLU A 37 -4.41 -6.99 14.81
N LEU A 38 -5.22 -6.80 13.75
CA LEU A 38 -4.76 -6.12 12.54
C LEU A 38 -4.33 -4.66 12.81
N GLN A 39 -5.05 -3.95 13.68
CA GLN A 39 -4.67 -2.58 14.07
C GLN A 39 -3.35 -2.57 14.82
N ALA A 40 -3.17 -3.46 15.81
CA ALA A 40 -1.93 -3.57 16.57
C ALA A 40 -0.72 -3.89 15.68
N ASP A 41 -0.89 -4.78 14.70
CA ASP A 41 0.15 -5.09 13.71
C ASP A 41 0.53 -3.88 12.86
N LEU A 42 -0.46 -3.11 12.40
CA LEU A 42 -0.21 -1.89 11.63
C LEU A 42 0.45 -0.80 12.47
N GLU A 43 0.04 -0.63 13.73
CA GLU A 43 0.67 0.31 14.67
C GLU A 43 2.14 -0.06 14.92
N ALA A 44 2.43 -1.33 15.18
CA ALA A 44 3.79 -1.82 15.38
C ALA A 44 4.68 -1.66 14.12
N ALA A 45 4.10 -1.83 12.93
CA ALA A 45 4.83 -1.69 11.67
C ALA A 45 5.09 -0.22 11.26
N LEU A 46 4.31 0.73 11.79
CA LEU A 46 4.42 2.17 11.50
C LEU A 46 5.25 2.95 12.54
N ALA A 47 5.53 2.35 13.70
CA ALA A 47 6.37 2.92 14.76
C ALA A 47 7.86 2.99 14.35
#